data_AF-A0A5D4S0I7-F1
#
_entry.id   AF-A0A5D4S0I7-F1
#
_cell.length_a   1.000
_cell.length_b   1.000
_cell.length_c   1.000
_cell.angle_alpha   90.00
_cell.angle_beta   90.00
_cell.angle_gamma   90.00
#
_symmetry.space_group_name_H-M   'P 1'
#
loop_
_entity.id
_entity.type
_entity.pdbx_description
1 polymer ?
#
loop_
_entity_poly.entity_id
_entity_poly.type
_entity_poly.pdbx_seq_one_letter_code
_entity_poly.pdbx_strand_id
1 'polypeptide(L)'
;MAIVEDQLVEVKWNGNNKARFESLGYKFTKIGDPFLVNYNHLTRYSKLKIKLVCDYCNSLFKRTVTSWNSTKSKSEISGIEHKDACKTCYEKRWRDLNDYDEPEIFDEAEEDLIKVKYTKEKLINYYNKFVQEYGYHPNKNQMDATKGYPSATAFTSKFGTWRKFLVEIGIADSNGNYYEDLTVIEKFYPICKRLSEINSKLISPKSIKEIEKMVIHIGLELRDFYTKRDYSEVMAISKVEAFKAALIDLESDIGKCPTTGEMEKYCSLNKVTARRNIEDYLGMSYAEICMDTIGSENKTTKSKKVLLEELIELKEKLGRVPQSNELKLYGLSEHKAYRRKFNMSYNELIISLGWEQSPYIVETKSKERLLSEFKTLCETLGRVPNHEDLSKCSYTSNTTTYKKHFGSMDKVWDIVGVDFEANQDMSAGIVSKNKNNEVCRSTQELIISNLLIENNLMYVPEQQYSSLLDGSKNRWKMDWYLSDEGIVVEYFGLFDDRKLKINNRVGKYSRKVMKKLKFCKENSIKIIDLYPNDLRDNYKGLKEKFHAHGILIS
;
A
#
# COMPACT_ATOMS: atom_id res chain seq x y z
N MET A 1 32.06 -7.00 22.81
CA MET A 1 32.96 -7.82 21.97
C MET A 1 32.13 -8.90 21.28
N ALA A 2 32.01 -8.89 19.95
CA ALA A 2 31.15 -9.84 19.22
C ALA A 2 31.84 -10.55 18.03
N ILE A 3 32.99 -10.06 17.57
CA ILE A 3 33.73 -10.61 16.43
C ILE A 3 34.97 -11.37 16.89
N VAL A 4 35.28 -12.51 16.26
CA VAL A 4 36.57 -13.17 16.48
C VAL A 4 37.64 -12.33 15.78
N GLU A 5 38.49 -11.68 16.57
CA GLU A 5 39.58 -10.86 16.07
C GLU A 5 40.59 -11.70 15.27
N ASP A 6 41.22 -11.06 14.28
CA ASP A 6 42.23 -11.65 13.40
C ASP A 6 41.82 -12.92 12.64
N GLN A 7 40.53 -13.18 12.52
CA GLN A 7 40.05 -14.31 11.74
C GLN A 7 40.42 -14.17 10.25
N LEU A 8 40.88 -15.28 9.70
CA LEU A 8 41.13 -15.43 8.27
C LEU A 8 39.90 -16.02 7.57
N VAL A 9 39.51 -15.38 6.47
CA VAL A 9 38.37 -15.77 5.63
C VAL A 9 38.90 -16.16 4.26
N GLU A 10 38.46 -17.32 3.75
CA GLU A 10 38.82 -17.77 2.41
C GLU A 10 38.11 -16.91 1.35
N VAL A 11 38.90 -16.33 0.45
CA VAL A 11 38.46 -15.53 -0.69
C VAL A 11 39.01 -16.16 -1.95
N LYS A 12 38.27 -16.10 -3.06
CA LYS A 12 38.80 -16.47 -4.38
C LYS A 12 39.25 -15.24 -5.15
N TRP A 13 40.41 -15.32 -5.79
CA TRP A 13 40.88 -14.28 -6.70
C TRP A 13 39.89 -14.09 -7.86
N ASN A 14 39.51 -12.85 -8.15
CA ASN A 14 38.73 -12.49 -9.32
C ASN A 14 39.20 -11.13 -9.86
N GLY A 15 38.80 -10.81 -11.10
CA GLY A 15 39.23 -9.57 -11.76
C GLY A 15 38.92 -8.30 -10.95
N ASN A 16 37.83 -8.31 -10.18
CA ASN A 16 37.38 -7.13 -9.43
C ASN A 16 38.09 -6.95 -8.08
N ASN A 17 38.59 -8.03 -7.46
CA ASN A 17 39.23 -7.97 -6.15
C ASN A 17 40.77 -7.99 -6.21
N LYS A 18 41.34 -8.38 -7.36
CA LYS A 18 42.78 -8.56 -7.55
C LYS A 18 43.59 -7.34 -7.12
N ALA A 19 43.40 -6.20 -7.79
CA ALA A 19 44.20 -4.99 -7.56
C ALA A 19 44.14 -4.51 -6.09
N ARG A 20 42.96 -4.65 -5.46
CA ARG A 20 42.76 -4.26 -4.06
C ARG A 20 43.50 -5.14 -3.08
N PHE A 21 43.54 -6.46 -3.30
CA PHE A 21 44.26 -7.36 -2.39
C PHE A 21 45.77 -7.32 -2.63
N GLU A 22 46.23 -7.13 -3.86
CA GLU A 22 47.65 -6.86 -4.14
C GLU A 22 48.12 -5.57 -3.45
N SER A 23 47.33 -4.49 -3.47
CA SER A 23 47.66 -3.24 -2.77
C SER A 23 47.66 -3.35 -1.25
N LEU A 24 46.96 -4.35 -0.69
CA LEU A 24 46.96 -4.70 0.73
C LEU A 24 48.06 -5.73 1.10
N GLY A 25 48.93 -6.09 0.14
CA GLY A 25 50.09 -6.96 0.36
C GLY A 25 49.85 -8.47 0.13
N TYR A 26 48.70 -8.88 -0.41
CA TYR A 26 48.42 -10.28 -0.74
C TYR A 26 49.06 -10.67 -2.08
N LYS A 27 49.75 -11.81 -2.11
CA LYS A 27 50.40 -12.32 -3.32
C LYS A 27 49.38 -12.99 -4.25
N PHE A 28 49.19 -12.42 -5.43
CA PHE A 28 48.33 -12.98 -6.47
C PHE A 28 48.89 -14.31 -7.00
N THR A 29 48.03 -15.33 -7.14
CA THR A 29 48.38 -16.61 -7.76
C THR A 29 47.76 -16.71 -9.16
N LYS A 30 46.51 -17.14 -9.26
CA LYS A 30 45.69 -17.17 -10.48
C LYS A 30 44.23 -16.88 -10.13
N ILE A 31 43.48 -16.40 -11.11
CA ILE A 31 42.03 -16.17 -10.95
C ILE A 31 41.34 -17.50 -10.59
N GLY A 32 40.46 -17.46 -9.59
CA GLY A 32 39.73 -18.62 -9.07
C GLY A 32 40.39 -19.32 -7.89
N ASP A 33 41.68 -19.08 -7.63
CA ASP A 33 42.38 -19.70 -6.51
C ASP A 33 41.89 -19.14 -5.17
N PRO A 34 41.68 -20.00 -4.16
CA PRO A 34 41.40 -19.57 -2.81
C PRO A 34 42.67 -19.05 -2.12
N PHE A 35 42.51 -18.00 -1.32
CA PHE A 35 43.54 -17.46 -0.42
C PHE A 35 42.90 -16.93 0.85
N LEU A 36 43.68 -16.86 1.94
CA LEU A 36 43.21 -16.43 3.25
C LEU A 36 43.41 -14.93 3.43
N VAL A 37 42.34 -14.23 3.81
CA VAL A 37 42.32 -12.77 3.99
C VAL A 37 41.85 -12.44 5.40
N ASN A 38 42.52 -11.49 6.06
CA ASN A 38 42.05 -10.98 7.35
C ASN A 38 40.70 -10.27 7.14
N TYR A 39 39.70 -10.55 7.97
CA TYR A 39 38.36 -10.02 7.76
C TYR A 39 38.32 -8.47 7.67
N ASN A 40 39.22 -7.76 8.33
CA ASN A 40 39.32 -6.30 8.28
C ASN A 40 39.66 -5.78 6.88
N HIS A 41 40.27 -6.62 6.04
CA HIS A 41 40.55 -6.33 4.65
C HIS A 41 39.38 -6.68 3.72
N LEU A 42 38.24 -7.15 4.21
CA LEU A 42 37.03 -7.34 3.40
C LEU A 42 36.27 -6.03 3.22
N THR A 43 35.55 -5.89 2.10
CA THR A 43 34.69 -4.72 1.90
C THR A 43 33.46 -4.78 2.80
N ARG A 44 32.92 -3.61 3.18
CA ARG A 44 31.74 -3.53 4.07
C ARG A 44 30.49 -4.27 3.55
N TYR A 45 30.40 -4.50 2.24
CA TYR A 45 29.30 -5.20 1.56
C TYR A 45 29.62 -6.65 1.18
N SER A 46 30.69 -7.24 1.71
CA SER A 46 31.06 -8.62 1.43
C SER A 46 30.01 -9.62 1.92
N LYS A 47 29.63 -10.56 1.06
CA LYS A 47 28.72 -11.68 1.40
C LYS A 47 29.44 -12.87 2.06
N LEU A 48 30.76 -12.79 2.26
CA LEU A 48 31.53 -13.84 2.92
C LEU A 48 31.16 -13.94 4.40
N LYS A 49 31.21 -15.16 4.94
CA LYS A 49 30.82 -15.46 6.31
C LYS A 49 32.02 -15.33 7.25
N ILE A 50 31.87 -14.53 8.30
CA ILE A 50 32.78 -14.39 9.43
C ILE A 50 32.24 -15.14 10.65
N LYS A 51 33.14 -15.57 11.52
CA LYS A 51 32.87 -16.15 12.83
C LYS A 51 32.65 -15.04 13.86
N LEU A 52 31.61 -15.22 14.67
CA LEU A 52 31.19 -14.32 15.73
C LEU A 52 30.99 -15.14 17.00
N VAL A 53 31.11 -14.50 18.15
CA VAL A 53 30.77 -15.07 19.46
C VAL A 53 29.42 -14.47 19.87
N CYS A 54 28.48 -15.33 20.26
CA CYS A 54 27.16 -14.90 20.71
C CYS A 54 27.25 -14.20 22.07
N ASP A 55 26.79 -12.96 22.20
CA ASP A 55 26.82 -12.20 23.46
C ASP A 55 25.91 -12.78 24.56
N TYR A 56 25.07 -13.78 24.25
CA TYR A 56 24.07 -14.35 25.17
C TYR A 56 24.40 -15.76 25.66
N CYS A 57 25.18 -16.52 24.89
CA CYS A 57 25.49 -17.91 25.23
C CYS A 57 26.93 -18.31 24.90
N ASN A 58 27.75 -17.35 24.46
CA ASN A 58 29.15 -17.52 24.10
C ASN A 58 29.42 -18.59 23.02
N SER A 59 28.38 -19.07 22.34
CA SER A 59 28.56 -20.03 21.25
C SER A 59 29.08 -19.35 19.98
N LEU A 60 29.95 -20.06 19.27
CA LEU A 60 30.51 -19.61 18.01
C LEU A 60 29.47 -19.77 16.89
N PHE A 61 29.21 -18.72 16.13
CA PHE A 61 28.31 -18.77 14.97
C PHE A 61 28.87 -17.98 13.78
N LYS A 62 28.24 -18.13 12.60
CA LYS A 62 28.69 -17.48 11.36
C LYS A 62 27.64 -16.53 10.81
N ARG A 63 28.07 -15.35 10.32
CA ARG A 63 27.22 -14.36 9.64
C ARG A 63 27.99 -13.66 8.51
N THR A 64 27.29 -13.08 7.54
CA THR A 64 27.94 -12.33 6.46
C THR A 64 28.47 -10.98 6.94
N VAL A 65 29.57 -10.50 6.37
CA VAL A 65 30.16 -9.18 6.70
C VAL A 65 29.14 -8.05 6.52
N THR A 66 28.37 -8.05 5.42
CA THR A 66 27.30 -7.05 5.20
C THR A 66 26.27 -7.04 6.33
N SER A 67 25.81 -8.23 6.75
CA SER A 67 24.78 -8.35 7.77
C SER A 67 25.29 -7.89 9.13
N TRP A 68 26.55 -8.21 9.46
CA TRP A 68 27.19 -7.76 10.71
C TRP A 68 27.40 -6.24 10.72
N ASN A 69 27.92 -5.66 9.64
CA ASN A 69 28.09 -4.20 9.52
C ASN A 69 26.75 -3.46 9.62
N SER A 70 25.70 -3.99 8.98
CA SER A 70 24.35 -3.40 9.05
C SER A 70 23.80 -3.38 10.47
N THR A 71 24.06 -4.43 11.26
CA THR A 71 23.65 -4.47 12.67
C THR A 71 24.51 -3.57 13.56
N LYS A 72 25.81 -3.47 13.27
CA LYS A 72 26.75 -2.62 14.02
C LYS A 72 26.44 -1.13 13.84
N SER A 73 26.24 -0.68 12.59
CA SER A 73 25.92 0.72 12.30
C SER A 73 24.60 1.17 12.94
N LYS A 74 23.60 0.28 13.05
CA LYS A 74 22.35 0.60 13.77
C LYS A 74 22.61 0.87 15.24
N SER A 75 23.42 0.04 15.90
CA SER A 75 23.80 0.21 17.30
C SER A 75 24.57 1.53 17.51
N GLU A 76 25.54 1.84 16.64
CA GLU A 76 26.33 3.07 16.66
C GLU A 76 25.45 4.32 16.49
N ILE A 77 24.51 4.33 15.52
CA ILE A 77 23.56 5.45 15.32
C ILE A 77 22.64 5.65 16.53
N SER A 78 22.25 4.55 17.19
CA SER A 78 21.38 4.60 18.38
C SER A 78 22.11 4.92 19.68
N GLY A 79 23.45 4.99 19.69
CA GLY A 79 24.24 5.18 20.92
C GLY A 79 24.19 3.99 21.89
N ILE A 80 23.82 2.79 21.42
CA ILE A 80 23.66 1.58 22.23
C ILE A 80 24.86 0.65 21.99
N GLU A 81 25.36 0.00 23.05
CA GLU A 81 26.41 -1.02 22.93
C GLU A 81 25.99 -2.13 21.95
N HIS A 82 26.86 -2.46 20.99
CA HIS A 82 26.56 -3.46 19.97
C HIS A 82 26.64 -4.89 20.52
N LYS A 83 25.51 -5.60 20.49
CA LYS A 83 25.40 -7.05 20.74
C LYS A 83 24.97 -7.82 19.49
N ASP A 84 25.45 -9.04 19.33
CA ASP A 84 25.08 -10.03 18.32
C ASP A 84 24.68 -11.39 18.95
N ALA A 85 23.90 -12.18 18.21
CA ALA A 85 23.34 -13.43 18.71
C ALA A 85 23.30 -14.53 17.64
N CYS A 86 23.60 -15.74 18.10
CA CYS A 86 23.38 -16.97 17.34
C CYS A 86 21.88 -17.19 17.12
N LYS A 87 21.53 -18.14 16.24
CA LYS A 87 20.13 -18.40 15.84
C LYS A 87 19.22 -18.69 17.03
N THR A 88 19.69 -19.43 18.03
CA THR A 88 18.91 -19.81 19.21
C THR A 88 18.76 -18.68 20.23
N CYS A 89 19.65 -17.68 20.20
CA CYS A 89 19.61 -16.50 21.08
C CYS A 89 19.10 -15.25 20.36
N TYR A 90 18.70 -15.36 19.08
CA TYR A 90 18.23 -14.23 18.29
C TYR A 90 17.05 -13.50 18.95
N GLU A 91 16.14 -14.24 19.59
CA GLU A 91 15.03 -13.66 20.34
C GLU A 91 15.51 -12.85 21.55
N LYS A 92 16.51 -13.32 22.30
CA LYS A 92 17.09 -12.58 23.42
C LYS A 92 17.65 -11.24 22.96
N ARG A 93 18.38 -11.24 21.84
CA ARG A 93 18.87 -10.02 21.19
C ARG A 93 17.78 -9.10 20.70
N TRP A 94 16.72 -9.67 20.12
CA TRP A 94 15.58 -8.90 19.66
C TRP A 94 14.85 -8.23 20.84
N ARG A 95 14.76 -8.89 22.00
CA ARG A 95 14.20 -8.32 23.24
C ARG A 95 15.07 -7.16 23.77
N ASP A 96 16.38 -7.36 23.87
CA ASP A 96 17.34 -6.31 24.31
C ASP A 96 17.26 -5.05 23.43
N LEU A 97 17.15 -5.20 22.10
CA LEU A 97 17.10 -4.07 21.16
C LEU A 97 15.76 -3.33 21.12
N ASN A 98 14.68 -3.95 21.57
CA ASN A 98 13.33 -3.40 21.45
C ASN A 98 12.67 -3.05 22.79
N ASP A 99 13.46 -2.98 23.88
CA ASP A 99 13.04 -2.61 25.26
C ASP A 99 11.66 -3.20 25.60
N TYR A 100 11.53 -4.51 25.39
CA TYR A 100 10.32 -5.25 25.71
C TYR A 100 10.49 -5.77 27.14
N ASP A 101 9.82 -5.13 28.10
CA ASP A 101 9.48 -5.78 29.38
C ASP A 101 8.98 -7.19 29.08
N GLU A 102 9.52 -8.18 29.79
CA GLU A 102 9.18 -9.59 29.65
C GLU A 102 7.68 -9.77 29.39
N PRO A 103 7.26 -10.58 28.38
CA PRO A 103 6.03 -11.30 28.58
C PRO A 103 6.27 -12.19 29.80
N GLU A 104 5.57 -11.89 30.89
CA GLU A 104 5.23 -12.90 31.89
C GLU A 104 4.95 -14.19 31.13
N ILE A 105 5.77 -15.20 31.45
CA ILE A 105 5.51 -16.63 31.32
C ILE A 105 4.30 -16.92 30.44
N PHE A 106 4.53 -17.37 29.19
CA PHE A 106 3.53 -18.19 28.52
C PHE A 106 3.38 -19.43 29.42
N ASP A 107 2.31 -19.43 30.21
CA ASP A 107 1.99 -20.49 31.15
C ASP A 107 2.03 -21.84 30.43
N GLU A 108 2.89 -22.75 30.91
CA GLU A 108 2.80 -24.19 30.61
C GLU A 108 1.38 -24.73 30.93
N ALA A 109 0.62 -24.01 31.75
CA ALA A 109 -0.79 -24.27 32.01
C ALA A 109 -1.71 -24.11 30.78
N GLU A 110 -1.37 -23.32 29.75
CA GLU A 110 -2.24 -23.16 28.58
C GLU A 110 -2.17 -24.38 27.64
N GLU A 111 -1.03 -25.06 27.56
CA GLU A 111 -0.88 -26.30 26.80
C GLU A 111 -1.60 -27.49 27.47
N ASP A 112 -1.62 -27.51 28.81
CA ASP A 112 -2.37 -28.50 29.58
C ASP A 112 -3.87 -28.15 29.76
N LEU A 113 -4.26 -26.87 29.77
CA LEU A 113 -5.67 -26.44 29.71
C LEU A 113 -6.32 -26.79 28.36
N ILE A 114 -5.59 -26.74 27.24
CA ILE A 114 -6.11 -27.15 25.92
C ILE A 114 -6.40 -28.66 25.88
N LYS A 115 -5.60 -29.49 26.58
CA LYS A 115 -5.89 -30.93 26.71
C LYS A 115 -7.17 -31.20 27.51
N VAL A 116 -7.56 -30.31 28.44
CA VAL A 116 -8.74 -30.47 29.32
C VAL A 116 -10.01 -29.78 28.78
N LYS A 117 -9.91 -28.71 27.98
CA LYS A 117 -11.07 -27.84 27.64
C LYS A 117 -12.10 -28.42 26.66
N TYR A 118 -11.71 -29.32 25.76
CA TYR A 118 -12.58 -29.83 24.69
C TYR A 118 -12.55 -31.35 24.61
N THR A 119 -13.71 -32.00 24.78
CA THR A 119 -13.87 -33.42 24.44
C THR A 119 -14.04 -33.58 22.93
N LYS A 120 -13.80 -34.79 22.38
CA LYS A 120 -14.08 -35.11 20.96
C LYS A 120 -15.52 -34.74 20.60
N GLU A 121 -16.47 -35.14 21.43
CA GLU A 121 -17.90 -34.84 21.26
C GLU A 121 -18.21 -33.33 21.22
N LYS A 122 -17.60 -32.55 22.12
CA LYS A 122 -17.79 -31.09 22.13
C LYS A 122 -17.28 -30.44 20.84
N LEU A 123 -16.16 -30.92 20.30
CA LEU A 123 -15.60 -30.44 19.04
C LEU A 123 -16.49 -30.81 17.85
N ILE A 124 -17.05 -32.02 17.83
CA ILE A 124 -18.04 -32.45 16.83
C ILE A 124 -19.27 -31.53 16.88
N ASN A 125 -19.78 -31.22 18.08
CA ASN A 125 -20.92 -30.32 18.25
C ASN A 125 -20.63 -28.90 17.75
N TYR A 126 -19.44 -28.36 18.01
CA TYR A 126 -19.04 -27.07 17.44
C TYR A 126 -18.92 -27.11 15.91
N TYR A 127 -18.40 -28.20 15.35
CA TYR A 127 -18.35 -28.36 13.90
C TYR A 127 -19.75 -28.41 13.28
N ASN A 128 -20.66 -29.21 13.84
CA ASN A 128 -22.03 -29.32 13.36
C ASN A 128 -22.79 -28.00 13.51
N LYS A 129 -22.58 -27.28 14.62
CA LYS A 129 -23.13 -25.94 14.81
C LYS A 129 -22.64 -24.98 13.72
N PHE A 130 -21.36 -25.03 13.37
CA PHE A 130 -20.80 -24.20 12.29
C PHE A 130 -21.52 -24.50 10.97
N VAL A 131 -21.64 -25.78 10.62
CA VAL A 131 -22.27 -26.20 9.35
C VAL A 131 -23.74 -25.76 9.31
N GLN A 132 -24.46 -25.86 10.43
CA GLN A 132 -25.84 -25.37 10.53
C GLN A 132 -25.95 -23.84 10.41
N GLU A 133 -25.03 -23.09 11.03
CA GLU A 133 -25.07 -21.62 11.04
C GLU A 133 -24.66 -21.02 9.69
N TYR A 134 -23.66 -21.60 9.02
CA TYR A 134 -23.06 -21.03 7.82
C TYR A 134 -23.42 -21.77 6.52
N GLY A 135 -24.00 -22.96 6.61
CA GLY A 135 -24.45 -23.75 5.46
C GLY A 135 -23.32 -24.40 4.64
N TYR A 136 -22.09 -24.46 5.18
CA TYR A 136 -20.95 -25.10 4.52
C TYR A 136 -19.95 -25.70 5.53
N HIS A 137 -19.13 -26.64 5.05
CA HIS A 137 -18.05 -27.24 5.84
C HIS A 137 -16.83 -26.31 5.95
N PRO A 138 -16.39 -25.94 7.17
CA PRO A 138 -15.22 -25.07 7.33
C PRO A 138 -13.92 -25.79 6.99
N ASN A 139 -12.99 -25.07 6.36
CA ASN A 139 -11.58 -25.45 6.35
C ASN A 139 -10.87 -24.96 7.63
N LYS A 140 -9.63 -25.40 7.87
CA LYS A 140 -8.85 -25.04 9.08
C LYS A 140 -8.82 -23.53 9.34
N ASN A 141 -8.52 -22.74 8.31
CA ASN A 141 -8.38 -21.28 8.44
C ASN A 141 -9.73 -20.61 8.70
N GLN A 142 -10.81 -21.11 8.09
CA GLN A 142 -12.16 -20.62 8.35
C GLN A 142 -12.59 -20.93 9.78
N MET A 143 -12.34 -22.15 10.25
CA MET A 143 -12.61 -22.53 11.65
C MET A 143 -11.83 -21.64 12.62
N ASP A 144 -10.55 -21.38 12.37
CA ASP A 144 -9.70 -20.51 13.19
C ASP A 144 -10.13 -19.04 13.15
N ALA A 145 -10.64 -18.56 12.01
CA ALA A 145 -11.05 -17.17 11.83
C ALA A 145 -12.43 -16.85 12.45
N THR A 146 -13.29 -17.85 12.63
CA THR A 146 -14.66 -17.63 13.11
C THR A 146 -14.71 -17.44 14.61
N LYS A 147 -14.99 -16.21 15.04
CA LYS A 147 -15.09 -15.84 16.47
C LYS A 147 -16.18 -16.68 17.16
N GLY A 148 -15.82 -17.31 18.27
CA GLY A 148 -16.75 -18.11 19.09
C GLY A 148 -16.71 -19.61 18.81
N TYR A 149 -15.91 -20.05 17.82
CA TYR A 149 -15.65 -21.45 17.52
C TYR A 149 -14.25 -21.88 18.01
N PRO A 150 -14.03 -23.18 18.29
CA PRO A 150 -12.71 -23.69 18.69
C PRO A 150 -11.70 -23.61 17.54
N SER A 151 -10.41 -23.42 17.86
CA SER A 151 -9.36 -23.44 16.84
C SER A 151 -9.19 -24.83 16.22
N ALA A 152 -8.76 -24.89 14.97
CA ALA A 152 -8.39 -26.11 14.26
C ALA A 152 -7.29 -26.91 14.99
N THR A 153 -6.47 -26.24 15.81
CA THR A 153 -5.50 -26.88 16.70
C THR A 153 -6.18 -27.75 17.77
N ALA A 154 -7.34 -27.35 18.30
CA ALA A 154 -8.10 -28.17 19.25
C ALA A 154 -8.58 -29.49 18.63
N PHE A 155 -9.04 -29.45 17.36
CA PHE A 155 -9.39 -30.64 16.59
C PHE A 155 -8.15 -31.51 16.30
N THR A 156 -7.04 -30.88 15.90
CA THR A 156 -5.78 -31.58 15.62
C THR A 156 -5.24 -32.30 16.87
N SER A 157 -5.35 -31.67 18.05
CA SER A 157 -4.94 -32.27 19.32
C SER A 157 -5.73 -33.54 19.68
N LYS A 158 -7.05 -33.59 19.41
CA LYS A 158 -7.92 -34.72 19.77
C LYS A 158 -8.06 -35.81 18.70
N PHE A 159 -7.96 -35.44 17.44
CA PHE A 159 -8.17 -36.35 16.29
C PHE A 159 -6.89 -36.57 15.47
N GLY A 160 -5.77 -35.98 15.89
CA GLY A 160 -4.46 -36.07 15.25
C GLY A 160 -4.30 -35.12 14.06
N THR A 161 -5.15 -35.23 13.04
CA THR A 161 -5.15 -34.27 11.91
C THR A 161 -6.56 -33.89 11.54
N TRP A 162 -6.74 -32.72 10.92
CA TRP A 162 -8.05 -32.30 10.39
C TRP A 162 -8.65 -33.31 9.42
N ARG A 163 -7.82 -33.97 8.60
CA ARG A 163 -8.28 -35.07 7.73
C ARG A 163 -8.84 -36.23 8.55
N LYS A 164 -8.08 -36.71 9.54
CA LYS A 164 -8.53 -37.79 10.43
C LYS A 164 -9.82 -37.45 11.16
N PHE A 165 -9.95 -36.20 11.61
CA PHE A 165 -11.21 -35.70 12.17
C PHE A 165 -12.38 -35.83 11.20
N LEU A 166 -12.27 -35.30 9.98
CA LEU A 166 -13.33 -35.35 8.96
C LEU A 166 -13.71 -36.80 8.59
N VAL A 167 -12.73 -37.70 8.55
CA VAL A 167 -12.96 -39.14 8.33
C VAL A 167 -13.71 -39.75 9.50
N GLU A 168 -13.28 -39.47 10.73
CA GLU A 168 -13.88 -40.04 11.95
C GLU A 168 -15.35 -39.61 12.13
N ILE A 169 -15.71 -38.39 11.69
CA ILE A 169 -17.10 -37.91 11.71
C ILE A 169 -17.92 -38.26 10.47
N GLY A 170 -17.35 -39.03 9.52
CA GLY A 170 -18.06 -39.51 8.33
C GLY A 170 -18.31 -38.45 7.25
N ILE A 171 -17.57 -37.34 7.24
CA ILE A 171 -17.72 -36.26 6.24
C ILE A 171 -16.78 -36.46 5.04
N ALA A 172 -15.65 -37.13 5.25
CA ALA A 172 -14.66 -37.35 4.20
C ALA A 172 -14.23 -38.82 4.09
N ASP A 173 -13.74 -39.20 2.90
CA ASP A 173 -13.09 -40.48 2.64
C ASP A 173 -11.68 -40.56 3.24
N SER A 174 -11.05 -41.73 3.16
CA SER A 174 -9.68 -41.96 3.66
C SER A 174 -8.60 -41.05 3.02
N ASN A 175 -8.87 -40.48 1.84
CA ASN A 175 -8.01 -39.54 1.14
C ASN A 175 -8.24 -38.08 1.57
N GLY A 176 -9.32 -37.80 2.30
CA GLY A 176 -9.73 -36.47 2.74
C GLY A 176 -10.59 -35.73 1.72
N ASN A 177 -11.21 -36.43 0.77
CA ASN A 177 -12.23 -35.86 -0.11
C ASN A 177 -13.58 -35.87 0.59
N TYR A 178 -14.33 -34.79 0.50
CA TYR A 178 -15.68 -34.71 1.05
C TYR A 178 -16.62 -35.62 0.24
N TYR A 179 -17.45 -36.42 0.92
CA TYR A 179 -18.40 -37.29 0.21
C TYR A 179 -19.36 -36.50 -0.70
N GLU A 180 -19.78 -35.31 -0.29
CA GLU A 180 -20.62 -34.42 -1.11
C GLU A 180 -19.91 -33.99 -2.40
N ASP A 181 -18.61 -33.65 -2.34
CA ASP A 181 -17.81 -33.32 -3.52
C ASP A 181 -17.69 -34.53 -4.46
N LEU A 182 -17.52 -35.73 -3.90
CA LEU A 182 -17.47 -36.97 -4.70
C LEU A 182 -18.81 -37.23 -5.40
N THR A 183 -19.94 -37.03 -4.72
CA THR A 183 -21.28 -37.14 -5.33
C THR A 183 -21.50 -36.10 -6.43
N VAL A 184 -21.00 -34.88 -6.27
CA VAL A 184 -21.04 -33.84 -7.32
C VAL A 184 -20.24 -34.29 -8.53
N ILE A 185 -19.03 -34.81 -8.33
CA ILE A 185 -18.21 -35.31 -9.45
C ILE A 185 -18.89 -36.50 -10.12
N GLU A 186 -19.34 -37.50 -9.37
CA GLU A 186 -20.05 -38.67 -9.90
C GLU A 186 -21.23 -38.29 -10.80
N LYS A 187 -22.04 -37.32 -10.35
CA LYS A 187 -23.25 -36.88 -11.06
C LYS A 187 -22.98 -35.96 -12.25
N PHE A 188 -22.07 -35.00 -12.11
CA PHE A 188 -21.90 -33.91 -13.09
C PHE A 188 -20.70 -34.09 -14.01
N TYR A 189 -19.68 -34.83 -13.58
CA TYR A 189 -18.51 -35.12 -14.40
C TYR A 189 -18.83 -35.88 -15.68
N PRO A 190 -19.84 -36.77 -15.78
CA PRO A 190 -20.16 -37.39 -17.07
C PRO A 190 -20.88 -36.46 -18.06
N ILE A 191 -21.58 -35.42 -17.57
CA ILE A 191 -22.55 -34.66 -18.38
C ILE A 191 -22.17 -33.19 -18.65
N CYS A 192 -21.39 -32.55 -17.79
CA CYS A 192 -21.03 -31.13 -17.98
C CYS A 192 -20.14 -30.94 -19.20
N LYS A 193 -20.17 -29.78 -19.87
CA LYS A 193 -19.25 -29.51 -21.01
C LYS A 193 -17.94 -28.84 -20.56
N ARG A 194 -17.94 -28.24 -19.36
CA ARG A 194 -16.80 -27.50 -18.80
C ARG A 194 -16.50 -27.95 -17.39
N LEU A 195 -15.21 -28.04 -17.06
CA LEU A 195 -14.76 -28.34 -15.72
C LEU A 195 -15.13 -27.23 -14.72
N SER A 196 -15.26 -25.98 -15.19
CA SER A 196 -15.68 -24.85 -14.35
C SER A 196 -17.09 -25.01 -13.79
N GLU A 197 -18.00 -25.65 -14.53
CA GLU A 197 -19.38 -25.91 -14.09
C GLU A 197 -19.39 -26.90 -12.92
N ILE A 198 -18.54 -27.94 -13.00
CA ILE A 198 -18.36 -28.92 -11.94
C ILE A 198 -17.70 -28.26 -10.72
N ASN A 199 -16.62 -27.50 -10.96
CA ASN A 199 -15.85 -26.87 -9.89
C ASN A 199 -16.66 -25.83 -9.09
N SER A 200 -17.60 -25.14 -9.74
CA SER A 200 -18.53 -24.21 -9.06
C SER A 200 -19.52 -24.89 -8.11
N LYS A 201 -19.69 -26.22 -8.21
CA LYS A 201 -20.61 -27.02 -7.41
C LYS A 201 -19.93 -27.77 -6.27
N LEU A 202 -18.60 -27.73 -6.20
CA LEU A 202 -17.83 -28.31 -5.11
C LEU A 202 -17.88 -27.39 -3.88
N ILE A 203 -17.83 -27.98 -2.68
CA ILE A 203 -17.75 -27.29 -1.39
C ILE A 203 -16.61 -26.26 -1.38
N SER A 204 -15.50 -26.60 -2.04
CA SER A 204 -14.36 -25.69 -2.22
C SER A 204 -13.79 -25.81 -3.64
N PRO A 205 -13.41 -24.70 -4.28
CA PRO A 205 -12.77 -24.76 -5.59
C PRO A 205 -11.50 -25.61 -5.56
N LYS A 206 -11.42 -26.57 -6.48
CA LYS A 206 -10.29 -27.47 -6.67
C LYS A 206 -9.51 -27.11 -7.94
N SER A 207 -8.22 -27.45 -7.96
CA SER A 207 -7.44 -27.45 -9.20
C SER A 207 -7.87 -28.60 -10.11
N ILE A 208 -7.55 -28.48 -11.40
CA ILE A 208 -7.85 -29.50 -12.41
C ILE A 208 -7.33 -30.88 -11.98
N LYS A 209 -6.06 -30.93 -11.54
CA LYS A 209 -5.40 -32.16 -11.09
C LYS A 209 -6.04 -32.78 -9.86
N GLU A 210 -6.66 -31.99 -8.99
CA GLU A 210 -7.37 -32.51 -7.83
C GLU A 210 -8.69 -33.15 -8.24
N ILE A 211 -9.43 -32.53 -9.17
CA ILE A 211 -10.67 -33.09 -9.72
C ILE A 211 -10.37 -34.40 -10.47
N GLU A 212 -9.33 -34.43 -11.31
CA GLU A 212 -8.90 -35.65 -12.02
C GLU A 212 -8.58 -36.80 -11.06
N LYS A 213 -7.89 -36.51 -9.94
CA LYS A 213 -7.62 -37.51 -8.90
C LYS A 213 -8.89 -38.05 -8.26
N MET A 214 -9.87 -37.18 -8.01
CA MET A 214 -11.17 -37.56 -7.43
C MET A 214 -11.98 -38.41 -8.41
N VAL A 215 -11.97 -38.08 -9.70
CA VAL A 215 -12.62 -38.85 -10.78
C VAL A 215 -12.06 -40.26 -10.85
N ILE A 216 -10.72 -40.39 -10.87
CA ILE A 216 -10.05 -41.70 -10.83
C ILE A 216 -10.40 -42.44 -9.54
N HIS A 217 -10.44 -41.74 -8.40
CA HIS A 217 -10.71 -42.34 -7.10
C HIS A 217 -12.09 -43.00 -7.03
N ILE A 218 -13.11 -42.39 -7.64
CA ILE A 218 -14.48 -42.94 -7.71
C ILE A 218 -14.69 -43.89 -8.91
N GLY A 219 -13.64 -44.23 -9.66
CA GLY A 219 -13.68 -45.22 -10.73
C GLY A 219 -14.21 -44.73 -12.06
N LEU A 220 -14.26 -43.41 -12.31
CA LEU A 220 -14.63 -42.84 -13.60
C LEU A 220 -13.40 -42.69 -14.51
N GLU A 221 -13.62 -42.78 -15.83
CA GLU A 221 -12.59 -42.51 -16.82
C GLU A 221 -12.35 -41.00 -16.99
N LEU A 222 -11.08 -40.62 -17.15
CA LEU A 222 -10.73 -39.25 -17.51
C LEU A 222 -11.21 -38.94 -18.93
N ARG A 223 -11.67 -37.71 -19.15
CA ARG A 223 -12.12 -37.22 -20.44
C ARG A 223 -11.48 -35.87 -20.74
N ASP A 224 -11.28 -35.59 -22.01
CA ASP A 224 -10.74 -34.30 -22.44
C ASP A 224 -11.79 -33.20 -22.29
N PHE A 225 -11.48 -32.19 -21.47
CA PHE A 225 -12.22 -30.93 -21.44
C PHE A 225 -11.51 -29.91 -22.33
N TYR A 226 -12.26 -29.12 -23.10
CA TYR A 226 -11.70 -28.03 -23.91
C TYR A 226 -10.71 -27.18 -23.11
N THR A 227 -9.50 -27.00 -23.64
CA THR A 227 -8.50 -26.19 -22.95
C THR A 227 -8.87 -24.70 -23.02
N LYS A 228 -8.29 -23.89 -22.13
CA LYS A 228 -8.49 -22.43 -22.11
C LYS A 228 -8.10 -21.77 -23.46
N ARG A 229 -7.19 -22.40 -24.22
CA ARG A 229 -6.70 -21.95 -25.52
C ARG A 229 -7.74 -22.21 -26.62
N ASP A 230 -8.26 -23.42 -26.69
CA ASP A 230 -9.26 -23.82 -27.70
C ASP A 230 -10.58 -23.05 -27.53
N TYR A 231 -10.98 -22.81 -26.27
CA TYR A 231 -12.15 -21.97 -25.98
C TYR A 231 -11.94 -20.50 -26.36
N SER A 232 -10.71 -19.96 -26.21
CA SER A 232 -10.42 -18.56 -26.52
C SER A 232 -10.46 -18.26 -28.02
N GLU A 233 -10.05 -19.21 -28.85
CA GLU A 233 -10.00 -19.08 -30.31
C GLU A 233 -11.41 -19.15 -30.92
N VAL A 234 -12.22 -20.12 -30.49
CA VAL A 234 -13.63 -20.23 -30.89
C VAL A 234 -14.44 -19.00 -30.43
N MET A 235 -14.20 -18.51 -29.21
CA MET A 235 -14.84 -17.29 -28.72
C MET A 235 -14.38 -16.03 -29.45
N ALA A 236 -13.14 -15.97 -29.94
CA ALA A 236 -12.64 -14.83 -30.70
C ALA A 236 -13.28 -14.76 -32.08
N ILE A 237 -13.42 -15.91 -32.78
CA ILE A 237 -14.11 -16.00 -34.08
C ILE A 237 -15.57 -15.51 -33.95
N SER A 238 -16.31 -16.02 -32.97
CA SER A 238 -17.71 -15.60 -32.74
C SER A 238 -17.85 -14.09 -32.44
N LYS A 239 -16.86 -13.50 -31.75
CA LYS A 239 -16.84 -12.05 -31.48
C LYS A 239 -16.54 -11.22 -32.72
N VAL A 240 -15.71 -11.72 -33.64
CA VAL A 240 -15.43 -11.06 -34.92
C VAL A 240 -16.68 -11.06 -35.79
N GLU A 241 -17.37 -12.19 -35.89
CA GLU A 241 -18.62 -12.29 -36.67
C GLU A 241 -19.72 -11.36 -36.13
N ALA A 242 -19.90 -11.34 -34.79
CA ALA A 242 -20.84 -10.44 -34.15
C ALA A 242 -20.50 -8.95 -34.37
N PHE A 243 -19.20 -8.61 -34.39
CA PHE A 243 -18.76 -7.26 -34.69
C PHE A 243 -19.03 -6.86 -36.15
N LYS A 244 -18.77 -7.76 -37.10
CA LYS A 244 -19.07 -7.54 -38.53
C LYS A 244 -20.57 -7.34 -38.76
N ALA A 245 -21.43 -8.16 -38.13
CA ALA A 245 -22.88 -7.99 -38.19
C ALA A 245 -23.32 -6.63 -37.64
N ALA A 246 -22.82 -6.25 -36.46
CA ALA A 246 -23.12 -4.94 -35.86
C ALA A 246 -22.68 -3.75 -36.73
N LEU A 247 -21.58 -3.91 -37.47
CA LEU A 247 -21.10 -2.89 -38.39
C LEU A 247 -22.04 -2.73 -39.60
N ILE A 248 -22.54 -3.83 -40.14
CA ILE A 248 -23.53 -3.84 -41.23
C ILE A 248 -24.84 -3.19 -40.77
N ASP A 249 -25.34 -3.58 -39.58
CA ASP A 249 -26.57 -3.01 -39.01
C ASP A 249 -26.45 -1.50 -38.82
N LEU A 250 -25.35 -1.04 -38.23
CA LEU A 250 -25.13 0.39 -37.99
C LEU A 250 -25.00 1.17 -39.30
N GLU A 251 -24.33 0.63 -40.32
CA GLU A 251 -24.22 1.26 -41.65
C GLU A 251 -25.61 1.41 -42.28
N SER A 252 -26.43 0.37 -42.22
CA SER A 252 -27.81 0.39 -42.69
C SER A 252 -28.66 1.43 -41.94
N ASP A 253 -28.44 1.60 -40.64
CA ASP A 253 -29.18 2.57 -39.81
C ASP A 253 -28.80 4.03 -40.12
N ILE A 254 -27.52 4.32 -40.36
CA ILE A 254 -27.02 5.69 -40.53
C ILE A 254 -26.81 6.09 -41.99
N GLY A 255 -26.87 5.15 -42.92
CA GLY A 255 -26.72 5.35 -44.37
C GLY A 255 -25.33 5.84 -44.81
N LYS A 256 -24.29 5.59 -44.00
CA LYS A 256 -22.89 5.95 -44.28
C LYS A 256 -21.94 5.03 -43.51
N CYS A 257 -20.68 4.96 -43.95
CA CYS A 257 -19.63 4.28 -43.19
C CYS A 257 -19.52 4.85 -41.76
N PRO A 258 -19.71 4.05 -40.70
CA PRO A 258 -19.65 4.54 -39.32
C PRO A 258 -18.25 5.01 -38.94
N THR A 259 -18.16 6.12 -38.22
CA THR A 259 -16.90 6.60 -37.62
C THR A 259 -16.51 5.73 -36.43
N THR A 260 -15.24 5.78 -36.01
CA THR A 260 -14.78 5.02 -34.84
C THR A 260 -15.58 5.34 -33.57
N GLY A 261 -16.02 6.60 -33.41
CA GLY A 261 -16.84 7.02 -32.27
C GLY A 261 -18.28 6.52 -32.32
N GLU A 262 -18.91 6.55 -33.51
CA GLU A 262 -20.25 5.98 -33.72
C GLU A 262 -20.24 4.47 -33.45
N MET A 263 -19.21 3.76 -33.94
CA MET A 263 -19.04 2.33 -33.68
C MET A 263 -18.79 2.02 -32.20
N GLU A 264 -17.93 2.78 -31.52
CA GLU A 264 -17.67 2.59 -30.08
C GLU A 264 -18.94 2.79 -29.24
N LYS A 265 -19.77 3.78 -29.60
CA LYS A 265 -21.07 4.01 -28.96
C LYS A 265 -22.04 2.83 -29.22
N TYR A 266 -22.12 2.35 -30.46
CA TYR A 266 -22.99 1.24 -30.82
C TYR A 266 -22.57 -0.07 -30.11
N CYS A 267 -21.28 -0.39 -30.09
CA CYS A 267 -20.75 -1.54 -29.35
C CYS A 267 -21.13 -1.48 -27.87
N SER A 268 -21.02 -0.29 -27.25
CA SER A 268 -21.37 -0.10 -25.84
C SER A 268 -22.86 -0.30 -25.59
N LEU A 269 -23.74 0.19 -26.45
CA LEU A 269 -25.19 0.08 -26.29
C LEU A 269 -25.69 -1.34 -26.53
N ASN A 270 -25.16 -2.00 -27.56
CA ASN A 270 -25.58 -3.33 -27.99
C ASN A 270 -24.72 -4.47 -27.41
N LYS A 271 -23.84 -4.16 -26.45
CA LYS A 271 -22.95 -5.12 -25.76
C LYS A 271 -22.11 -5.97 -26.73
N VAL A 272 -21.70 -5.38 -27.85
CA VAL A 272 -20.81 -6.00 -28.84
C VAL A 272 -19.35 -5.75 -28.44
N THR A 273 -18.44 -6.65 -28.83
CA THR A 273 -17.00 -6.52 -28.55
C THR A 273 -16.46 -5.19 -29.06
N ALA A 274 -15.64 -4.51 -28.25
CA ALA A 274 -15.06 -3.22 -28.61
C ALA A 274 -14.16 -3.32 -29.85
N ARG A 275 -14.26 -2.32 -30.75
CA ARG A 275 -13.48 -2.18 -31.98
C ARG A 275 -11.99 -2.50 -31.83
N ARG A 276 -11.32 -1.92 -30.83
CA ARG A 276 -9.86 -2.11 -30.63
C ARG A 276 -9.46 -3.57 -30.46
N ASN A 277 -10.28 -4.35 -29.73
CA ASN A 277 -10.00 -5.76 -29.52
C ASN A 277 -10.11 -6.58 -30.82
N ILE A 278 -10.98 -6.13 -31.73
CA ILE A 278 -11.16 -6.76 -33.05
C ILE A 278 -10.01 -6.38 -33.98
N GLU A 279 -9.61 -5.11 -34.00
CA GLU A 279 -8.41 -4.64 -34.74
C GLU A 279 -7.16 -5.40 -34.30
N ASP A 280 -6.93 -5.51 -32.98
CA ASP A 280 -5.79 -6.22 -32.41
C ASP A 280 -5.81 -7.72 -32.77
N TYR A 281 -6.99 -8.34 -32.80
CA TYR A 281 -7.13 -9.76 -33.13
C TYR A 281 -6.92 -10.05 -34.62
N LEU A 282 -7.46 -9.21 -35.50
CA LEU A 282 -7.35 -9.37 -36.95
C LEU A 282 -6.05 -8.82 -37.52
N GLY A 283 -5.36 -7.94 -36.80
CA GLY A 283 -4.23 -7.18 -37.33
C GLY A 283 -4.62 -6.19 -38.43
N MET A 284 -5.89 -5.77 -38.46
CA MET A 284 -6.45 -4.85 -39.45
C MET A 284 -6.87 -3.55 -38.76
N SER A 285 -6.70 -2.42 -39.43
CA SER A 285 -7.29 -1.15 -39.00
C SER A 285 -8.81 -1.14 -39.20
N TYR A 286 -9.52 -0.31 -38.44
CA TYR A 286 -10.97 -0.17 -38.59
C TYR A 286 -11.39 0.24 -40.01
N ALA A 287 -10.60 1.06 -40.70
CA ALA A 287 -10.87 1.43 -42.10
C ALA A 287 -10.80 0.20 -43.02
N GLU A 288 -9.79 -0.66 -42.86
CA GLU A 288 -9.67 -1.91 -43.61
C GLU A 288 -10.80 -2.89 -43.27
N ILE A 289 -11.23 -2.95 -42.01
CA ILE A 289 -12.38 -3.78 -41.59
C ILE A 289 -13.68 -3.27 -42.22
N CYS A 290 -13.89 -1.94 -42.27
CA CYS A 290 -15.02 -1.34 -42.96
C CYS A 290 -14.99 -1.61 -44.46
N MET A 291 -13.83 -1.46 -45.10
CA MET A 291 -13.65 -1.76 -46.52
C MET A 291 -13.95 -3.25 -46.82
N ASP A 292 -13.48 -4.17 -45.99
CA ASP A 292 -13.69 -5.62 -46.10
C ASP A 292 -15.16 -6.03 -45.86
N THR A 293 -15.85 -5.39 -44.91
CA THR A 293 -17.17 -5.83 -44.45
C THR A 293 -18.33 -5.13 -45.16
N ILE A 294 -18.24 -3.81 -45.36
CA ILE A 294 -19.32 -2.96 -45.89
C ILE A 294 -18.93 -2.24 -47.20
N GLY A 295 -17.74 -2.52 -47.75
CA GLY A 295 -17.32 -1.97 -49.03
C GLY A 295 -17.10 -0.45 -49.05
N SER A 296 -17.04 0.20 -47.89
CA SER A 296 -16.82 1.64 -47.76
C SER A 296 -15.96 1.96 -46.54
N GLU A 297 -15.19 3.05 -46.59
CA GLU A 297 -14.32 3.49 -45.50
C GLU A 297 -14.47 5.00 -45.23
N ASN A 298 -14.19 5.42 -43.98
CA ASN A 298 -14.15 6.83 -43.63
C ASN A 298 -12.86 7.48 -44.15
N LYS A 299 -12.99 8.53 -44.98
CA LYS A 299 -11.84 9.28 -45.53
C LYS A 299 -10.96 9.82 -44.41
N THR A 300 -9.71 9.38 -44.39
CA THR A 300 -8.72 9.66 -43.36
C THR A 300 -8.28 11.14 -43.30
N THR A 301 -7.82 11.57 -42.12
CA THR A 301 -7.12 12.85 -41.82
C THR A 301 -6.25 13.42 -42.96
N LYS A 302 -6.30 14.75 -43.17
CA LYS A 302 -5.47 15.51 -44.14
C LYS A 302 -4.00 15.05 -44.14
N SER A 303 -3.42 14.95 -45.34
CA SER A 303 -2.02 14.54 -45.53
C SER A 303 -1.05 15.58 -44.99
N LYS A 304 0.22 15.19 -44.76
CA LYS A 304 1.28 16.14 -44.35
C LYS A 304 1.40 17.32 -45.32
N LYS A 305 1.29 17.05 -46.63
CA LYS A 305 1.38 18.05 -47.69
C LYS A 305 0.28 19.12 -47.56
N VAL A 306 -0.98 18.67 -47.46
CA VAL A 306 -2.14 19.57 -47.33
C VAL A 306 -2.05 20.43 -46.07
N LEU A 307 -1.60 19.84 -44.95
CA LEU A 307 -1.42 20.61 -43.70
C LEU A 307 -0.34 21.71 -43.83
N LEU A 308 0.73 21.46 -44.58
CA LEU A 308 1.77 22.48 -44.80
C LEU A 308 1.30 23.58 -45.74
N GLU A 309 0.60 23.24 -46.82
CA GLU A 309 0.05 24.20 -47.78
C GLU A 309 -0.88 25.20 -47.08
N GLU A 310 -1.85 24.70 -46.31
CA GLU A 310 -2.78 25.54 -45.52
C GLU A 310 -2.04 26.45 -44.52
N LEU A 311 -1.00 25.94 -43.86
CA LEU A 311 -0.21 26.69 -42.89
C LEU A 311 0.62 27.80 -43.55
N ILE A 312 1.18 27.55 -44.74
CA ILE A 312 1.93 28.52 -45.54
C ILE A 312 1.00 29.64 -46.02
N GLU A 313 -0.16 29.30 -46.58
CA GLU A 313 -1.17 30.27 -47.01
C GLU A 313 -1.60 31.19 -45.87
N LEU A 314 -1.80 30.63 -44.67
CA LEU A 314 -2.14 31.44 -43.49
C LEU A 314 -1.00 32.36 -43.07
N LYS A 315 0.26 31.91 -43.13
CA LYS A 315 1.43 32.75 -42.85
C LYS A 315 1.52 33.93 -43.83
N GLU A 316 1.33 33.66 -45.12
CA GLU A 316 1.32 34.70 -46.16
C GLU A 316 0.20 35.72 -45.91
N LYS A 317 -1.00 35.23 -45.59
CA LYS A 317 -2.15 36.07 -45.24
C LYS A 317 -1.91 36.96 -44.02
N LEU A 318 -1.21 36.47 -43.00
CA LEU A 318 -0.93 37.22 -41.77
C LEU A 318 0.30 38.12 -41.87
N GLY A 319 1.16 37.94 -42.86
CA GLY A 319 2.48 38.60 -42.95
C GLY A 319 3.45 38.22 -41.83
N ARG A 320 3.09 37.23 -41.00
CA ARG A 320 3.88 36.73 -39.85
C ARG A 320 3.54 35.27 -39.57
N VAL A 321 4.34 34.59 -38.75
CA VAL A 321 4.07 33.22 -38.33
C VAL A 321 2.74 33.14 -37.56
N PRO A 322 1.80 32.26 -37.94
CA PRO A 322 0.54 32.07 -37.23
C PRO A 322 0.77 31.42 -35.86
N GLN A 323 0.08 31.90 -34.83
CA GLN A 323 0.07 31.27 -33.51
C GLN A 323 -0.86 30.05 -33.47
N SER A 324 -0.59 29.10 -32.57
CA SER A 324 -1.34 27.84 -32.51
C SER A 324 -2.83 27.98 -32.20
N ASN A 325 -3.22 29.06 -31.50
CA ASN A 325 -4.61 29.42 -31.21
C ASN A 325 -5.31 30.07 -32.42
N GLU A 326 -4.57 30.71 -33.34
CA GLU A 326 -5.11 31.35 -34.54
C GLU A 326 -5.54 30.32 -35.60
N LEU A 327 -4.96 29.12 -35.62
CA LEU A 327 -5.33 28.06 -36.57
C LEU A 327 -6.85 27.79 -36.59
N LYS A 328 -7.47 27.73 -35.41
CA LYS A 328 -8.91 27.49 -35.28
C LYS A 328 -9.73 28.68 -35.76
N LEU A 329 -9.26 29.91 -35.54
CA LEU A 329 -9.94 31.12 -35.96
C LEU A 329 -10.06 31.21 -37.49
N TYR A 330 -9.09 30.64 -38.21
CA TYR A 330 -9.05 30.64 -39.68
C TYR A 330 -9.56 29.33 -40.32
N GLY A 331 -10.17 28.43 -39.54
CA GLY A 331 -10.78 27.20 -40.08
C GLY A 331 -9.78 26.09 -40.45
N LEU A 332 -8.52 26.20 -40.01
CA LEU A 332 -7.49 25.19 -40.25
C LEU A 332 -7.57 24.06 -39.22
N SER A 333 -6.86 22.97 -39.52
CA SER A 333 -6.65 21.88 -38.56
C SER A 333 -5.96 22.40 -37.28
N GLU A 334 -6.38 21.93 -36.09
CA GLU A 334 -5.76 22.37 -34.84
C GLU A 334 -4.29 21.89 -34.72
N HIS A 335 -3.49 22.56 -33.89
CA HIS A 335 -2.08 22.20 -33.62
C HIS A 335 -1.88 20.72 -33.24
N LYS A 336 -2.90 20.06 -32.66
CA LYS A 336 -2.89 18.62 -32.36
C LYS A 336 -2.83 17.74 -33.62
N ALA A 337 -3.42 18.17 -34.74
CA ALA A 337 -3.34 17.47 -36.01
C ALA A 337 -1.91 17.47 -36.56
N TYR A 338 -1.24 18.62 -36.48
CA TYR A 338 0.18 18.75 -36.82
C TYR A 338 1.05 17.87 -35.91
N ARG A 339 0.83 17.90 -34.59
CA ARG A 339 1.57 17.03 -33.65
C ARG A 339 1.47 15.54 -34.01
N ARG A 340 0.27 15.07 -34.32
CA ARG A 340 0.04 13.67 -34.70
C ARG A 340 0.70 13.30 -36.03
N LYS A 341 0.70 14.20 -37.02
CA LYS A 341 1.23 13.92 -38.36
C LYS A 341 2.75 14.08 -38.45
N PHE A 342 3.30 15.13 -37.84
CA PHE A 342 4.72 15.47 -37.95
C PHE A 342 5.57 14.92 -36.79
N ASN A 343 4.93 14.39 -35.74
CA ASN A 343 5.61 13.91 -34.53
C ASN A 343 6.48 14.99 -33.87
N MET A 344 6.06 16.24 -34.00
CA MET A 344 6.74 17.43 -33.50
C MET A 344 5.68 18.35 -32.88
N SER A 345 6.02 19.08 -31.84
CA SER A 345 5.20 20.20 -31.38
C SER A 345 5.06 21.24 -32.49
N TYR A 346 4.02 22.07 -32.39
CA TYR A 346 3.81 23.14 -33.37
C TYR A 346 5.04 24.07 -33.47
N ASN A 347 5.66 24.41 -32.34
CA ASN A 347 6.86 25.26 -32.33
C ASN A 347 8.08 24.58 -32.99
N GLU A 348 8.29 23.29 -32.75
CA GLU A 348 9.35 22.53 -33.42
C GLU A 348 9.11 22.45 -34.93
N LEU A 349 7.86 22.34 -35.38
CA LEU A 349 7.48 22.41 -36.79
C LEU A 349 7.78 23.79 -37.40
N ILE A 350 7.46 24.88 -36.70
CA ILE A 350 7.80 26.24 -37.16
C ILE A 350 9.33 26.40 -37.31
N ILE A 351 10.12 25.88 -36.35
CA ILE A 351 11.59 25.90 -36.42
C ILE A 351 12.10 25.07 -37.62
N SER A 352 11.54 23.87 -37.85
CA SER A 352 11.99 23.01 -38.95
C SER A 352 11.66 23.57 -40.34
N LEU A 353 10.66 24.46 -40.43
CA LEU A 353 10.33 25.24 -41.62
C LEU A 353 11.22 26.48 -41.81
N GLY A 354 12.16 26.73 -40.90
CA GLY A 354 13.09 27.86 -40.95
C GLY A 354 12.43 29.21 -40.64
N TRP A 355 11.33 29.23 -39.89
CA TRP A 355 10.61 30.46 -39.57
C TRP A 355 11.00 30.99 -38.18
N GLU A 356 11.18 32.31 -38.08
CA GLU A 356 11.47 32.98 -36.81
C GLU A 356 10.22 33.02 -35.91
N GLN A 357 10.39 32.67 -34.63
CA GLN A 357 9.29 32.69 -33.66
C GLN A 357 8.90 34.15 -33.34
N SER A 358 7.59 34.43 -33.35
CA SER A 358 7.07 35.68 -32.82
C SER A 358 7.27 35.74 -31.30
N PRO A 359 7.79 36.84 -30.72
CA PRO A 359 8.05 36.95 -29.29
C PRO A 359 6.75 36.78 -28.48
N TYR A 360 6.79 35.85 -27.53
CA TYR A 360 5.70 35.49 -26.65
C TYR A 360 5.45 36.60 -25.61
N ILE A 361 4.43 37.43 -25.80
CA ILE A 361 3.98 38.38 -24.77
C ILE A 361 2.86 37.70 -23.98
N VAL A 362 3.16 37.27 -22.75
CA VAL A 362 2.14 36.94 -21.74
C VAL A 362 2.25 37.95 -20.63
N GLU A 363 1.20 38.75 -20.42
CA GLU A 363 1.05 39.57 -19.22
C GLU A 363 0.96 38.65 -17.99
N THR A 364 2.07 38.48 -17.28
CA THR A 364 2.09 37.78 -15.99
C THR A 364 1.62 38.72 -14.88
N LYS A 365 0.78 38.23 -13.96
CA LYS A 365 0.43 38.97 -12.73
C LYS A 365 1.71 39.33 -11.95
N SER A 366 1.78 40.56 -11.45
CA SER A 366 2.91 41.00 -10.61
C SER A 366 2.92 40.27 -9.26
N LYS A 367 4.08 40.26 -8.58
CA LYS A 367 4.21 39.64 -7.26
C LYS A 367 3.29 40.29 -6.23
N GLU A 368 3.13 41.60 -6.30
CA GLU A 368 2.31 42.41 -5.41
C GLU A 368 0.84 42.04 -5.55
N ARG A 369 0.36 41.88 -6.79
CA ARG A 369 -1.02 41.45 -7.06
C ARG A 369 -1.30 40.03 -6.57
N LEU A 370 -0.33 39.12 -6.74
CA LEU A 370 -0.44 37.76 -6.20
C LEU A 370 -0.58 37.78 -4.67
N LEU A 371 0.24 38.56 -3.98
CA LEU A 371 0.19 38.68 -2.53
C LEU A 371 -1.12 39.32 -2.05
N SER A 372 -1.62 40.35 -2.72
CA SER A 372 -2.88 41.01 -2.35
C SER A 372 -4.09 40.08 -2.54
N GLU A 373 -4.16 39.37 -3.67
CA GLU A 373 -5.24 38.40 -3.93
C GLU A 373 -5.22 37.25 -2.92
N PHE A 374 -4.04 36.76 -2.56
CA PHE A 374 -3.86 35.73 -1.53
C PHE A 374 -4.32 36.23 -0.16
N LYS A 375 -3.95 37.47 0.22
CA LYS A 375 -4.35 38.09 1.49
C LYS A 375 -5.87 38.25 1.59
N THR A 376 -6.50 38.77 0.54
CA THR A 376 -7.97 38.89 0.49
C THR A 376 -8.67 37.54 0.67
N LEU A 377 -8.12 36.47 0.08
CA LEU A 377 -8.68 35.13 0.27
C LEU A 377 -8.51 34.64 1.72
N CYS A 378 -7.37 34.92 2.36
CA CYS A 378 -7.16 34.61 3.78
C CYS A 378 -8.18 35.33 4.66
N GLU A 379 -8.39 36.64 4.45
CA GLU A 379 -9.36 37.45 5.18
C GLU A 379 -10.80 36.96 4.96
N THR A 380 -11.13 36.55 3.74
CA THR A 380 -12.45 36.00 3.39
C THR A 380 -12.72 34.67 4.08
N LEU A 381 -11.70 33.82 4.23
CA LEU A 381 -11.84 32.47 4.80
C LEU A 381 -11.64 32.44 6.31
N GLY A 382 -11.02 33.47 6.91
CA GLY A 382 -10.60 33.46 8.32
C GLY A 382 -9.53 32.39 8.64
N ARG A 383 -8.88 31.83 7.62
CA ARG A 383 -7.82 30.81 7.72
C ARG A 383 -6.91 30.83 6.49
N VAL A 384 -5.77 30.16 6.57
CA VAL A 384 -4.87 29.98 5.42
C VAL A 384 -5.56 29.12 4.34
N PRO A 385 -5.63 29.57 3.07
CA PRO A 385 -6.20 28.79 1.97
C PRO A 385 -5.36 27.54 1.68
N ASN A 386 -6.00 26.38 1.57
CA ASN A 386 -5.36 25.14 1.14
C ASN A 386 -5.31 25.04 -0.40
N HIS A 387 -4.73 23.96 -0.92
CA HIS A 387 -4.63 23.74 -2.37
C HIS A 387 -5.99 23.78 -3.09
N GLU A 388 -7.03 23.24 -2.47
CA GLU A 388 -8.36 23.17 -3.07
C GLU A 388 -9.06 24.53 -3.07
N ASP A 389 -8.86 25.35 -2.03
CA ASP A 389 -9.36 26.72 -1.98
C ASP A 389 -8.77 27.58 -3.11
N LEU A 390 -7.46 27.48 -3.33
CA LEU A 390 -6.76 28.18 -4.42
C LEU A 390 -7.20 27.69 -5.79
N SER A 391 -7.51 26.41 -5.94
CA SER A 391 -7.96 25.85 -7.21
C SER A 391 -9.39 26.24 -7.57
N LYS A 392 -10.26 26.50 -6.58
CA LYS A 392 -11.67 26.86 -6.77
C LYS A 392 -11.89 28.37 -6.83
N CYS A 393 -10.98 29.15 -6.30
CA CYS A 393 -11.06 30.60 -6.28
C CYS A 393 -10.78 31.19 -7.67
N SER A 394 -11.73 31.98 -8.20
CA SER A 394 -11.67 32.54 -9.55
C SER A 394 -10.66 33.68 -9.70
N TYR A 395 -10.34 34.39 -8.62
CA TYR A 395 -9.50 35.58 -8.66
C TYR A 395 -8.06 35.33 -8.23
N THR A 396 -7.78 34.26 -7.48
CA THR A 396 -6.41 33.89 -7.10
C THR A 396 -5.75 33.00 -8.16
N SER A 397 -4.42 32.90 -8.10
CA SER A 397 -3.67 31.94 -8.92
C SER A 397 -3.56 30.58 -8.23
N ASN A 398 -3.23 29.54 -9.00
CA ASN A 398 -2.97 28.22 -8.43
C ASN A 398 -1.64 28.17 -7.64
N THR A 399 -1.48 27.11 -6.84
CA THR A 399 -0.29 26.89 -6.00
C THR A 399 1.02 26.88 -6.79
N THR A 400 1.02 26.42 -8.04
CA THR A 400 2.21 26.37 -8.90
C THR A 400 2.71 27.77 -9.24
N THR A 401 1.80 28.71 -9.52
CA THR A 401 2.16 30.12 -9.77
C THR A 401 2.83 30.75 -8.55
N TYR A 402 2.27 30.57 -7.35
CA TYR A 402 2.90 31.08 -6.13
C TYR A 402 4.26 30.45 -5.86
N LYS A 403 4.40 29.12 -5.97
CA LYS A 403 5.70 28.44 -5.81
C LYS A 403 6.74 28.94 -6.81
N LYS A 404 6.37 29.24 -8.05
CA LYS A 404 7.29 29.79 -9.06
C LYS A 404 7.80 31.19 -8.68
N HIS A 405 6.92 32.05 -8.14
CA HIS A 405 7.29 33.44 -7.82
C HIS A 405 7.99 33.60 -6.47
N PHE A 406 7.68 32.74 -5.50
CA PHE A 406 8.09 32.88 -4.10
C PHE A 406 8.86 31.67 -3.53
N GLY A 407 8.96 30.57 -4.28
CA GLY A 407 9.72 29.37 -3.92
C GLY A 407 8.91 28.32 -3.13
N SER A 408 8.23 28.74 -2.06
CA SER A 408 7.35 27.87 -1.26
C SER A 408 6.08 28.61 -0.85
N MET A 409 5.09 27.86 -0.36
CA MET A 409 3.87 28.45 0.15
C MET A 409 4.10 29.09 1.53
N ASP A 410 4.96 28.49 2.34
CA ASP A 410 5.37 29.01 3.65
C ASP A 410 5.91 30.44 3.54
N LYS A 411 6.74 30.72 2.53
CA LYS A 411 7.26 32.08 2.29
C LYS A 411 6.17 33.09 1.95
N VAL A 412 5.10 32.67 1.28
CA VAL A 412 3.98 33.56 0.99
C VAL A 412 3.20 33.85 2.28
N TRP A 413 3.06 32.87 3.17
CA TRP A 413 2.44 33.05 4.48
C TRP A 413 3.24 34.04 5.33
N ASP A 414 4.56 33.87 5.39
CA ASP A 414 5.48 34.77 6.09
C ASP A 414 5.37 36.21 5.58
N ILE A 415 5.35 36.40 4.24
CA ILE A 415 5.26 37.73 3.62
C ILE A 415 3.91 38.40 3.89
N VAL A 416 2.81 37.64 3.92
CA VAL A 416 1.46 38.18 4.13
C VAL A 416 1.18 38.42 5.62
N GLY A 417 1.98 37.85 6.54
CA GLY A 417 1.90 38.11 7.97
C GLY A 417 0.68 37.48 8.64
N VAL A 418 0.34 36.25 8.24
CA VAL A 418 -0.88 35.56 8.70
C VAL A 418 -0.55 34.61 9.85
N ASP A 419 -0.77 35.04 11.10
CA ASP A 419 -0.70 34.24 12.34
C ASP A 419 -2.07 33.60 12.67
N PHE A 420 -2.57 32.71 11.80
CA PHE A 420 -3.83 32.00 12.05
C PHE A 420 -3.63 30.48 12.12
N GLU A 421 -4.30 29.88 13.10
CA GLU A 421 -4.20 28.48 13.54
C GLU A 421 -4.22 27.45 12.41
N ALA A 422 -3.19 26.62 12.37
CA ALA A 422 -3.03 25.56 11.38
C ALA A 422 -3.83 24.30 11.77
N ASN A 423 -4.75 23.88 10.91
CA ASN A 423 -5.40 22.56 10.86
C ASN A 423 -5.72 22.29 9.36
N GLN A 424 -5.54 21.14 8.72
CA GLN A 424 -5.10 19.77 9.04
C GLN A 424 -4.50 19.18 7.75
N ASP A 425 -3.39 18.45 7.85
CA ASP A 425 -3.25 17.12 7.25
C ASP A 425 -1.91 16.49 7.68
N MET A 426 -2.01 15.40 8.45
CA MET A 426 -0.95 14.44 8.83
C MET A 426 0.51 14.94 8.89
N SER A 427 0.89 15.59 10.00
CA SER A 427 2.27 15.98 10.32
C SER A 427 2.95 15.02 11.31
N ALA A 428 2.96 13.73 11.02
CA ALA A 428 3.89 12.83 11.71
C ALA A 428 5.32 13.27 11.34
N GLY A 429 6.03 13.95 12.26
CA GLY A 429 7.45 14.28 12.12
C GLY A 429 7.83 15.77 12.12
N ILE A 430 6.89 16.70 12.34
CA ILE A 430 7.25 18.11 12.56
C ILE A 430 7.56 18.29 14.04
N VAL A 431 8.83 18.59 14.35
CA VAL A 431 9.26 18.99 15.69
C VAL A 431 8.92 20.47 15.86
N SER A 432 8.03 20.78 16.79
CA SER A 432 7.62 22.15 17.13
C SER A 432 7.88 22.44 18.61
N LYS A 433 7.77 23.71 19.00
CA LYS A 433 7.81 24.12 20.41
C LYS A 433 6.45 24.66 20.83
N ASN A 434 5.97 24.26 22.01
CA ASN A 434 4.76 24.82 22.60
C ASN A 434 5.00 26.21 23.21
N LYS A 435 3.95 26.83 23.76
CA LYS A 435 4.03 28.15 24.41
C LYS A 435 5.00 28.21 25.61
N ASN A 436 5.34 27.06 26.20
CA ASN A 436 6.34 26.91 27.26
C ASN A 436 7.74 26.53 26.74
N ASN A 437 7.98 26.58 25.42
CA ASN A 437 9.21 26.18 24.74
C ASN A 437 9.58 24.68 24.84
N GLU A 438 8.65 23.83 25.26
CA GLU A 438 8.86 22.37 25.29
C GLU A 438 8.72 21.77 23.90
N VAL A 439 9.44 20.68 23.65
CA VAL A 439 9.50 20.04 22.33
C VAL A 439 8.30 19.13 22.13
N CYS A 440 7.48 19.43 21.13
CA CYS A 440 6.38 18.60 20.65
C CYS A 440 6.82 17.85 19.37
N ARG A 441 6.56 16.55 19.30
CA ARG A 441 6.93 15.67 18.16
C ARG A 441 5.78 15.42 17.20
N SER A 442 4.61 15.96 17.50
CA SER A 442 3.43 15.96 16.65
C SER A 442 2.66 17.27 16.77
N THR A 443 1.90 17.63 15.73
CA THR A 443 1.00 18.79 15.80
C THR A 443 -0.08 18.61 16.88
N GLN A 444 -0.51 17.38 17.13
CA GLN A 444 -1.50 17.10 18.17
C GLN A 444 -0.93 17.31 19.57
N GLU A 445 0.33 16.93 19.81
CA GLU A 445 1.02 17.28 21.05
C GLU A 445 1.11 18.79 21.24
N LEU A 446 1.42 19.54 20.17
CA LEU A 446 1.47 21.01 20.22
C LEU A 446 0.11 21.61 20.59
N ILE A 447 -0.97 21.17 19.92
CA ILE A 447 -2.33 21.65 20.14
C ILE A 447 -2.76 21.38 21.59
N ILE A 448 -2.65 20.13 22.03
CA ILE A 448 -3.09 19.74 23.39
C ILE A 448 -2.25 20.49 24.44
N SER A 449 -0.92 20.56 24.27
CA SER A 449 -0.06 21.28 25.20
C SER A 449 -0.43 22.77 25.30
N ASN A 450 -0.66 23.43 24.16
CA ASN A 450 -1.07 24.84 24.16
C ASN A 450 -2.44 25.05 24.82
N LEU A 451 -3.41 24.15 24.60
CA LEU A 451 -4.71 24.20 25.27
C LEU A 451 -4.56 24.07 26.79
N LEU A 452 -3.71 23.16 27.27
CA LEU A 452 -3.42 23.03 28.70
C LEU A 452 -2.80 24.32 29.26
N ILE A 453 -1.82 24.89 28.56
CA ILE A 453 -1.13 26.13 28.96
C ILE A 453 -2.11 27.31 29.00
N GLU A 454 -2.94 27.48 27.98
CA GLU A 454 -3.91 28.58 27.87
C GLU A 454 -4.99 28.53 28.94
N ASN A 455 -5.31 27.33 29.42
CA ASN A 455 -6.25 27.11 30.52
C ASN A 455 -5.56 27.04 31.89
N ASN A 456 -4.28 27.42 31.98
CA ASN A 456 -3.47 27.45 33.21
C ASN A 456 -3.40 26.09 33.93
N LEU A 457 -3.43 24.98 33.18
CA LEU A 457 -3.26 23.65 33.72
C LEU A 457 -1.76 23.31 33.77
N MET A 458 -1.23 23.14 34.99
CA MET A 458 0.13 22.69 35.18
C MET A 458 0.25 21.20 34.86
N TYR A 459 1.26 20.84 34.08
CA TYR A 459 1.52 19.44 33.76
C TYR A 459 3.01 19.11 33.75
N VAL A 460 3.32 17.84 33.96
CA VAL A 460 4.65 17.26 33.78
C VAL A 460 4.65 16.39 32.51
N PRO A 461 5.43 16.73 31.49
CA PRO A 461 5.51 15.92 30.27
C PRO A 461 6.35 14.67 30.50
N GLU A 462 6.04 13.58 29.79
CA GLU A 462 6.88 12.37 29.69
C GLU A 462 7.23 11.70 31.04
N GLN A 463 6.43 11.92 32.08
CA GLN A 463 6.61 11.33 33.41
C GLN A 463 6.27 9.83 33.39
N GLN A 464 7.03 9.01 34.13
CA GLN A 464 6.80 7.56 34.16
C GLN A 464 5.63 7.16 35.03
N TYR A 465 4.82 6.18 34.60
CA TYR A 465 3.71 5.63 35.39
C TYR A 465 4.18 5.03 36.73
N SER A 466 5.41 4.52 36.81
CA SER A 466 6.00 4.02 38.06
C SER A 466 6.10 5.09 39.14
N SER A 467 6.16 6.39 38.81
CA SER A 467 6.19 7.44 39.82
C SER A 467 4.87 7.60 40.58
N LEU A 468 3.78 7.03 40.07
CA LEU A 468 2.45 7.06 40.72
C LEU A 468 2.21 5.82 41.59
N LEU A 469 3.10 4.82 41.57
CA LEU A 469 2.89 3.52 42.19
C LEU A 469 4.17 2.99 42.83
N ASP A 470 4.18 2.95 44.16
CA ASP A 470 5.31 2.41 44.93
C ASP A 470 5.62 0.96 44.54
N GLY A 471 6.89 0.69 44.21
CA GLY A 471 7.38 -0.63 43.82
C GLY A 471 7.05 -1.06 42.38
N SER A 472 6.37 -0.23 41.59
CA SER A 472 6.09 -0.53 40.18
C SER A 472 7.34 -0.44 39.31
N LYS A 473 7.59 -1.48 38.51
CA LYS A 473 8.67 -1.51 37.50
C LYS A 473 8.23 -0.95 36.13
N ASN A 474 7.02 -0.38 36.04
CA ASN A 474 6.46 0.09 34.77
C ASN A 474 7.24 1.28 34.20
N ARG A 475 7.77 1.14 32.99
CA ARG A 475 8.57 2.19 32.33
C ARG A 475 7.79 3.06 31.34
N TRP A 476 6.48 2.85 31.20
CA TRP A 476 5.67 3.68 30.32
C TRP A 476 5.68 5.11 30.79
N LYS A 477 5.70 6.01 29.82
CA LYS A 477 5.58 7.44 30.05
C LYS A 477 4.19 7.91 29.68
N MET A 478 3.73 8.87 30.47
CA MET A 478 2.52 9.64 30.30
C MET A 478 2.83 10.79 29.34
N ASP A 479 1.89 11.11 28.45
CA ASP A 479 2.07 12.26 27.56
C ASP A 479 2.01 13.56 28.38
N TRP A 480 0.99 13.70 29.23
CA TRP A 480 0.88 14.78 30.23
C TRP A 480 0.39 14.23 31.57
N TYR A 481 1.02 14.64 32.67
CA TYR A 481 0.53 14.40 34.03
C TYR A 481 0.13 15.73 34.68
N LEU A 482 -1.16 15.93 34.91
CA LEU A 482 -1.69 17.10 35.61
C LEU A 482 -1.47 16.89 37.11
N SER A 483 -0.40 17.48 37.64
CA SER A 483 0.10 17.16 38.98
C SER A 483 -0.84 17.59 40.10
N ASP A 484 -1.53 18.71 39.90
CA ASP A 484 -2.40 19.32 40.92
C ASP A 484 -3.73 18.55 41.03
N GLU A 485 -4.19 17.98 39.92
CA GLU A 485 -5.41 17.19 39.81
C GLU A 485 -5.18 15.68 40.02
N GLY A 486 -3.93 15.23 39.90
CA GLY A 486 -3.55 13.82 39.94
C GLY A 486 -4.15 13.03 38.77
N ILE A 487 -4.16 13.62 37.57
CA ILE A 487 -4.80 13.06 36.38
C ILE A 487 -3.79 12.88 35.26
N VAL A 488 -3.81 11.70 34.64
CA VAL A 488 -3.05 11.42 33.43
C VAL A 488 -3.84 11.84 32.20
N VAL A 489 -3.21 12.49 31.22
CA VAL A 489 -3.78 12.74 29.90
C VAL A 489 -2.92 12.03 28.86
N GLU A 490 -3.56 11.24 27.99
CA GLU A 490 -2.89 10.47 26.93
C GLU A 490 -3.57 10.68 25.59
N TYR A 491 -2.80 10.86 24.51
CA TYR A 491 -3.33 11.01 23.16
C TYR A 491 -3.03 9.78 22.29
N PHE A 492 -4.08 9.01 21.99
CA PHE A 492 -3.98 7.75 21.25
C PHE A 492 -4.22 7.93 19.73
N GLY A 493 -3.34 8.68 19.07
CA GLY A 493 -3.50 9.07 17.65
C GLY A 493 -3.60 7.94 16.62
N LEU A 494 -3.07 6.75 16.90
CA LEU A 494 -3.13 5.57 16.01
C LEU A 494 -4.13 4.50 16.47
N PHE A 495 -4.99 4.80 17.45
CA PHE A 495 -5.93 3.82 17.96
C PHE A 495 -7.04 3.50 16.94
N ASP A 496 -7.26 2.20 16.72
CA ASP A 496 -8.39 1.66 15.96
C ASP A 496 -8.81 0.33 16.61
N ASP A 497 -10.00 0.32 17.21
CA ASP A 497 -10.58 -0.82 17.93
C ASP A 497 -10.86 -2.00 16.98
N ARG A 498 -11.24 -1.72 15.73
CA ARG A 498 -11.46 -2.72 14.67
C ARG A 498 -10.19 -3.49 14.33
N LYS A 499 -9.01 -2.97 14.69
CA LYS A 499 -7.70 -3.58 14.39
C LYS A 499 -7.10 -4.36 15.56
N LEU A 500 -7.75 -4.44 16.72
CA LEU A 500 -7.21 -5.09 17.93
C LEU A 500 -6.78 -6.55 17.70
N LYS A 501 -7.50 -7.29 16.84
CA LYS A 501 -7.24 -8.70 16.51
C LYS A 501 -6.27 -8.91 15.36
N ILE A 502 -5.83 -7.83 14.72
CA ILE A 502 -4.97 -7.88 13.53
C ILE A 502 -3.51 -7.73 13.95
N ASN A 503 -2.65 -8.63 13.49
CA ASN A 503 -1.22 -8.58 13.79
C ASN A 503 -0.46 -7.63 12.86
N ASN A 504 -0.82 -6.34 12.86
CA ASN A 504 -0.15 -5.27 12.12
C ASN A 504 0.27 -4.12 13.06
N ARG A 505 0.95 -3.09 12.53
CA ARG A 505 1.43 -1.94 13.33
C ARG A 505 0.31 -1.28 14.16
N VAL A 506 -0.82 -1.02 13.52
CA VAL A 506 -1.98 -0.36 14.16
C VAL A 506 -2.60 -1.27 15.22
N GLY A 507 -2.82 -2.56 14.94
CA GLY A 507 -3.36 -3.52 15.90
C GLY A 507 -2.43 -3.80 17.09
N LYS A 508 -1.11 -3.75 16.89
CA LYS A 508 -0.13 -3.77 18.00
C LYS A 508 -0.23 -2.50 18.86
N TYR A 509 -0.36 -1.33 18.23
CA TYR A 509 -0.57 -0.06 18.92
C TYR A 509 -1.87 -0.07 19.74
N SER A 510 -3.01 -0.42 19.12
CA SER A 510 -4.30 -0.47 19.80
C SER A 510 -4.28 -1.43 21.01
N ARG A 511 -3.61 -2.58 20.90
CA ARG A 511 -3.43 -3.49 22.05
C ARG A 511 -2.60 -2.87 23.18
N LYS A 512 -1.58 -2.07 22.86
CA LYS A 512 -0.80 -1.33 23.87
C LYS A 512 -1.67 -0.29 24.59
N VAL A 513 -2.51 0.44 23.85
CA VAL A 513 -3.49 1.37 24.44
C VAL A 513 -4.42 0.64 25.42
N MET A 514 -5.00 -0.49 25.02
CA MET A 514 -5.86 -1.26 25.92
C MET A 514 -5.12 -1.75 27.17
N LYS A 515 -3.84 -2.12 27.06
CA LYS A 515 -3.01 -2.48 28.22
C LYS A 515 -2.80 -1.28 29.16
N LYS A 516 -2.53 -0.08 28.63
CA LYS A 516 -2.44 1.16 29.42
C LYS A 516 -3.74 1.48 30.16
N LEU A 517 -4.87 1.46 29.46
CA LEU A 517 -6.19 1.72 30.06
C LEU A 517 -6.54 0.69 31.15
N LYS A 518 -6.28 -0.59 30.88
CA LYS A 518 -6.47 -1.66 31.86
C LYS A 518 -5.57 -1.45 33.09
N PHE A 519 -4.30 -1.13 32.89
CA PHE A 519 -3.35 -0.83 33.97
C PHE A 519 -3.82 0.34 34.84
N CYS A 520 -4.28 1.44 34.22
CA CYS A 520 -4.81 2.58 34.95
C CYS A 520 -6.02 2.19 35.80
N LYS A 521 -6.96 1.43 35.22
CA LYS A 521 -8.15 0.94 35.92
C LYS A 521 -7.81 0.04 37.10
N GLU A 522 -6.88 -0.90 36.93
CA GLU A 522 -6.46 -1.84 37.97
C GLU A 522 -5.74 -1.16 39.14
N ASN A 523 -5.03 -0.06 38.86
CA ASN A 523 -4.29 0.70 39.87
C ASN A 523 -5.01 1.99 40.31
N SER A 524 -6.30 2.15 39.97
CA SER A 524 -7.10 3.33 40.31
C SER A 524 -6.48 4.68 39.89
N ILE A 525 -5.73 4.69 38.78
CA ILE A 525 -5.15 5.90 38.20
C ILE A 525 -6.22 6.60 37.34
N LYS A 526 -6.48 7.88 37.62
CA LYS A 526 -7.38 8.71 36.81
C LYS A 526 -6.72 9.04 35.47
N ILE A 527 -7.44 8.82 34.37
CA ILE A 527 -6.94 9.03 33.02
C ILE A 527 -7.99 9.69 32.12
N ILE A 528 -7.56 10.68 31.36
CA ILE A 528 -8.26 11.29 30.23
C ILE A 528 -7.62 10.72 28.95
N ASP A 529 -8.33 9.81 28.27
CA ASP A 529 -7.88 9.17 27.04
C ASP A 529 -8.40 9.90 25.80
N LEU A 530 -7.54 10.65 25.12
CA LEU A 530 -7.89 11.41 23.92
C LEU A 530 -7.63 10.62 22.64
N TYR A 531 -8.50 10.79 21.65
CA TYR A 531 -8.45 10.16 20.33
C TYR A 531 -8.56 11.22 19.23
N PRO A 532 -8.25 10.90 17.95
CA PRO A 532 -8.35 11.86 16.85
C PRO A 532 -9.72 12.54 16.71
N ASN A 533 -10.82 11.85 17.05
CA ASN A 533 -12.16 12.43 16.99
C ASN A 533 -12.42 13.46 18.11
N ASP A 534 -11.71 13.37 19.24
CA ASP A 534 -11.90 14.30 20.37
C ASP A 534 -11.37 15.70 20.04
N LEU A 535 -10.45 15.80 19.08
CA LEU A 535 -9.88 17.06 18.59
C LEU A 535 -10.68 17.70 17.45
N ARG A 536 -11.78 17.08 17.02
CA ARG A 536 -12.67 17.62 15.97
C ARG A 536 -13.70 18.57 16.57
N ASP A 537 -14.43 19.27 15.69
CA ASP A 537 -15.58 20.10 16.05
C ASP A 537 -15.27 21.07 17.19
N ASN A 538 -14.19 21.84 17.03
CA ASN A 538 -13.69 22.77 18.05
C ASN A 538 -13.39 22.10 19.41
N TYR A 539 -12.69 20.97 19.36
CA TYR A 539 -12.26 20.18 20.52
C TYR A 539 -13.39 19.69 21.42
N LYS A 540 -14.61 19.51 20.87
CA LYS A 540 -15.80 19.16 21.65
C LYS A 540 -15.59 17.92 22.53
N GLY A 541 -15.07 16.83 21.96
CA GLY A 541 -14.85 15.59 22.71
C GLY A 541 -13.77 15.71 23.77
N LEU A 542 -12.72 16.49 23.52
CA LEU A 542 -11.71 16.84 24.53
C LEU A 542 -12.36 17.58 25.69
N LYS A 543 -13.11 18.65 25.41
CA LYS A 543 -13.79 19.45 26.45
C LYS A 543 -14.73 18.60 27.30
N GLU A 544 -15.53 17.74 26.67
CA GLU A 544 -16.41 16.80 27.37
C GLU A 544 -15.65 15.86 28.32
N LYS A 545 -14.50 15.34 27.91
CA LYS A 545 -13.68 14.44 28.74
C LYS A 545 -12.99 15.15 29.91
N PHE A 546 -12.53 16.39 29.72
CA PHE A 546 -11.99 17.21 30.79
C PHE A 546 -13.09 17.64 31.78
N HIS A 547 -14.26 18.05 31.28
CA HIS A 547 -15.42 18.38 32.11
C HIS A 547 -15.88 17.19 32.96
N ALA A 548 -15.84 15.96 32.43
CA ALA A 548 -16.14 14.74 33.18
C ALA A 548 -15.21 14.52 34.39
N HIS A 549 -14.04 15.16 34.40
CA HIS A 549 -13.07 15.15 35.50
C HIS A 549 -13.08 16.45 36.33
N GLY A 550 -14.06 17.33 36.11
CA GLY A 550 -14.20 18.59 36.84
C GLY A 550 -13.27 19.71 36.36
N ILE A 551 -12.60 19.54 35.19
CA ILE A 551 -11.68 20.53 34.64
C ILE A 551 -12.38 21.28 33.50
N LEU A 552 -12.57 22.59 33.64
CA LEU A 552 -13.15 23.46 32.61
C LEU A 552 -12.07 23.90 31.62
N ILE A 553 -12.25 23.59 30.34
CA ILE A 553 -11.36 24.01 29.25
C ILE A 553 -12.16 24.84 28.23
N SER A 554 -11.62 26.01 27.89
CA SER A 554 -12.22 27.01 27.00
C SER A 554 -12.32 26.60 25.54
#